data_AF-A0A6J8EV03-F1
#
_entry.id   AF-A0A6J8EV03-F1
#
_cell.length_a   1.000
_cell.length_b   1.000
_cell.length_c   1.000
_cell.angle_alpha   90.00
_cell.angle_beta   90.00
_cell.angle_gamma   90.00
#
_symmetry.space_group_name_H-M   'P 1'
#
loop_
_entity.id
_entity.type
_entity.pdbx_description
1 polymer ?
#
loop_
_entity_poly.entity_id
_entity_poly.type
_entity_poly.pdbx_seq_one_letter_code
_entity_poly.pdbx_strand_id
1 'polypeptide(L)'
;MILTSEAAFKYKTDLKDNVEQMKTIVRSIAQQRAKLEEKTKQYLILTQNLVQEIIKKGNELKNAVDKIVCDKVADVNNEEQVNIQKKTNEDRFLKNAQERGEIVLLKVTNAVENQGDTMLLNSRQALQEAMQSMLDIVKSDMEFPALSFEDGLLNEIALTQMIGSVVIPKPDALLACKRSHTIDRCKEDSGLQKFKPLPPLILSDIDIYKVQFLANFSQYKANLEQQLKLSHARIMWPPSRSDSKIVIECTLTKETENCRKLAMSWEEDIRKQLSAHVDALVTKKHTTLQEAWSGAMQKLREINISDPEDVSVSVEKPPACEIIVVGYEKAVKEVSDIIKKISKKSS
;
A
#
# COMPACT_ATOMS: atom_id res chain seq x y z
N MET A 1 34.71 36.63 -23.06
CA MET A 1 35.28 36.58 -21.69
C MET A 1 36.06 35.29 -21.57
N ILE A 2 37.39 35.35 -21.66
CA ILE A 2 38.27 34.17 -21.58
C ILE A 2 38.45 33.88 -20.09
N LEU A 3 37.86 32.79 -19.60
CA LEU A 3 38.21 32.28 -18.27
C LEU A 3 39.73 32.07 -18.26
N THR A 4 40.42 32.71 -17.32
CA THR A 4 41.86 32.56 -17.17
C THR A 4 42.17 31.08 -16.92
N SER A 5 43.27 30.59 -17.50
CA SER A 5 43.64 29.17 -17.44
C SER A 5 43.69 28.61 -16.00
N GLU A 6 43.95 29.48 -15.01
CA GLU A 6 43.92 29.13 -13.58
C GLU A 6 42.53 28.79 -13.06
N ALA A 7 41.48 29.53 -13.42
CA ALA A 7 40.12 29.27 -12.95
C ALA A 7 39.60 27.93 -13.50
N ALA A 8 39.92 27.63 -14.76
CA ALA A 8 39.59 26.35 -15.39
C ALA A 8 40.36 25.17 -14.75
N PHE A 9 41.62 25.39 -14.35
CA PHE A 9 42.41 24.36 -13.67
C PHE A 9 41.91 24.08 -12.26
N LYS A 10 41.55 25.11 -11.49
CA LYS A 10 40.97 24.97 -10.16
C LYS A 10 39.64 24.22 -10.21
N TYR A 11 38.73 24.63 -11.09
CA TYR A 11 37.44 23.96 -11.29
C TYR A 11 37.59 22.47 -11.64
N LYS A 12 38.55 22.13 -12.52
CA LYS A 12 38.83 20.74 -12.87
C LYS A 12 39.33 19.91 -11.69
N THR A 13 40.07 20.53 -10.78
CA THR A 13 40.61 19.87 -9.58
C THR A 13 39.51 19.65 -8.55
N ASP A 14 38.69 20.67 -8.28
CA ASP A 14 37.56 20.60 -7.36
C ASP A 14 36.52 19.57 -7.82
N LEU A 15 36.23 19.52 -9.13
CA LEU A 15 35.33 18.52 -9.70
C LEU A 15 35.88 17.09 -9.52
N LYS A 16 37.20 16.91 -9.65
CA LYS A 16 37.84 15.60 -9.46
C LYS A 16 37.73 15.14 -8.01
N ASP A 17 37.94 16.04 -7.06
CA ASP A 17 37.85 15.73 -5.63
C ASP A 17 36.40 15.42 -5.22
N ASN A 18 35.42 16.17 -5.74
CA ASN A 18 34.00 15.89 -5.53
C ASN A 18 33.59 14.52 -6.10
N VAL A 19 34.12 14.14 -7.27
CA VAL A 19 33.88 12.80 -7.84
C VAL A 19 34.47 11.69 -6.96
N GLU A 20 35.65 11.88 -6.37
CA GLU A 20 36.22 10.89 -5.45
C GLU A 20 35.47 10.81 -4.10
N GLN A 21 34.97 11.94 -3.59
CA GLN A 21 34.08 11.94 -2.42
C GLN A 21 32.78 11.19 -2.72
N MET A 22 32.15 11.44 -3.86
CA MET A 22 30.94 10.72 -4.28
C MET A 22 31.18 9.21 -4.40
N LYS A 23 32.30 8.78 -5.00
CA LYS A 23 32.66 7.36 -5.06
C LYS A 23 32.79 6.75 -3.66
N THR A 24 33.32 7.51 -2.69
CA THR A 24 33.46 7.05 -1.31
C THR A 24 32.11 6.91 -0.61
N ILE A 25 31.19 7.84 -0.83
CA ILE A 25 29.80 7.75 -0.34
C ILE A 25 29.09 6.54 -0.94
N VAL A 26 29.17 6.33 -2.26
CA VAL A 26 28.56 5.18 -2.94
C VAL A 26 29.10 3.86 -2.39
N ARG A 27 30.41 3.75 -2.13
CA ARG A 27 31.01 2.57 -1.50
C ARG A 27 30.47 2.34 -0.08
N SER A 28 30.32 3.41 0.72
CA SER A 28 29.75 3.34 2.07
C SER A 28 28.30 2.84 2.06
N ILE A 29 27.46 3.37 1.15
CA ILE A 29 26.06 2.93 0.98
C ILE A 29 26.00 1.46 0.58
N ALA A 30 26.86 1.02 -0.36
CA ALA A 30 26.92 -0.38 -0.76
C ALA A 30 27.29 -1.31 0.41
N GLN A 31 28.22 -0.89 1.28
CA GLN A 31 28.57 -1.64 2.49
C GLN A 31 27.44 -1.70 3.51
N GLN A 32 26.70 -0.60 3.70
CA GLN A 32 25.53 -0.57 4.58
C GLN A 32 24.41 -1.49 4.06
N ARG A 33 24.17 -1.48 2.75
CA ARG A 33 23.21 -2.39 2.10
C ARG A 33 23.59 -3.85 2.32
N ALA A 34 24.85 -4.23 2.12
CA ALA A 34 25.33 -5.58 2.36
C ALA A 34 25.14 -6.02 3.83
N LYS A 35 25.40 -5.11 4.80
CA LYS A 35 25.13 -5.38 6.22
C LYS A 35 23.64 -5.57 6.52
N LEU A 36 22.77 -4.81 5.86
CA LEU A 36 21.33 -4.93 6.02
C LEU A 36 20.83 -6.27 5.44
N GLU A 37 21.29 -6.63 4.25
CA GLU A 37 20.96 -7.91 3.61
C GLU A 37 21.38 -9.10 4.49
N GLU A 38 22.54 -9.03 5.15
CA GLU A 38 22.98 -10.06 6.09
C GLU A 38 22.10 -10.14 7.34
N LYS A 39 21.72 -9.00 7.93
CA LYS A 39 20.76 -8.98 9.06
C LYS A 39 19.41 -9.57 8.66
N THR A 40 18.91 -9.26 7.47
CA THR A 40 17.65 -9.82 6.96
C THR A 40 17.73 -11.34 6.84
N LYS A 41 18.86 -11.90 6.36
CA LYS A 41 19.07 -13.35 6.34
C LYS A 41 19.05 -13.96 7.75
N GLN A 42 19.69 -13.31 8.72
CA GLN A 42 19.69 -13.77 10.12
C GLN A 42 18.27 -13.77 10.71
N TYR A 43 17.48 -12.72 10.47
CA TYR A 43 16.08 -12.69 10.89
C TYR A 43 15.24 -13.80 10.25
N LEU A 44 15.46 -14.07 8.95
CA LEU A 44 14.75 -15.15 8.26
C LEU A 44 15.04 -16.51 8.90
N ILE A 45 16.30 -16.80 9.22
CA ILE A 45 16.71 -18.03 9.89
C ILE A 45 16.07 -18.14 11.29
N LEU A 46 16.07 -17.06 12.07
CA LEU A 46 15.43 -17.04 13.39
C LEU A 46 13.93 -17.32 13.31
N THR A 47 13.24 -16.70 12.35
CA THR A 47 11.81 -16.93 12.11
C THR A 47 11.53 -18.37 11.69
N GLN A 48 12.35 -18.94 10.80
CA GLN A 48 12.25 -20.35 10.42
C GLN A 48 12.43 -21.28 11.62
N ASN A 49 13.42 -21.03 12.48
CA ASN A 49 13.64 -21.82 13.69
C ASN A 49 12.47 -21.73 14.66
N LEU A 50 11.90 -20.53 14.86
CA LEU A 50 10.73 -20.34 15.72
C LEU A 50 9.51 -21.11 15.19
N VAL A 51 9.26 -21.06 13.87
CA VAL A 51 8.17 -21.83 13.23
C VAL A 51 8.37 -23.33 13.46
N GLN A 52 9.59 -23.84 13.30
CA GLN A 52 9.89 -25.26 13.56
C GLN A 52 9.67 -25.64 15.04
N GLU A 53 10.02 -24.76 15.98
CA GLU A 53 9.79 -24.99 17.41
C GLU A 53 8.29 -25.01 17.75
N ILE A 54 7.50 -24.10 17.15
CA ILE A 54 6.04 -24.09 17.29
C ILE A 54 5.43 -25.39 16.76
N ILE A 55 5.84 -25.85 15.57
CA ILE A 55 5.38 -27.12 14.99
C ILE A 55 5.71 -28.29 15.92
N LYS A 56 6.95 -28.34 16.43
CA LYS A 56 7.39 -29.37 17.39
C LYS A 56 6.52 -29.38 18.64
N LYS A 57 6.27 -28.22 19.24
CA LYS A 57 5.42 -28.08 20.44
C LYS A 57 3.97 -28.47 20.17
N GLY A 58 3.45 -28.13 19.00
CA GLY A 58 2.12 -28.58 18.54
C GLY A 58 2.01 -30.09 18.49
N ASN A 59 3.03 -30.78 17.96
CA ASN A 59 3.08 -32.24 17.91
C ASN A 59 3.23 -32.88 19.31
N GLU A 60 4.04 -32.30 20.20
CA GLU A 60 4.16 -32.74 21.59
C GLU A 60 2.81 -32.66 22.32
N LEU A 61 2.07 -31.56 22.14
CA LEU A 61 0.75 -31.36 22.72
C LEU A 61 -0.26 -32.37 22.17
N LYS A 62 -0.27 -32.60 20.84
CA LYS A 62 -1.14 -33.59 20.20
C LYS A 62 -0.93 -34.98 20.81
N ASN A 63 0.33 -35.42 20.92
CA ASN A 63 0.66 -36.72 21.50
C ASN A 63 0.23 -36.84 22.97
N ALA A 64 0.33 -35.74 23.74
CA ALA A 64 -0.14 -35.72 25.13
C ALA A 64 -1.67 -35.85 25.23
N VAL A 65 -2.40 -35.17 24.34
CA VAL A 65 -3.87 -35.29 24.24
C VAL A 65 -4.26 -36.71 23.86
N ASP A 66 -3.64 -37.29 22.83
CA ASP A 66 -3.91 -38.65 22.38
C ASP A 66 -3.70 -39.66 23.53
N LYS A 67 -2.63 -39.50 24.31
CA LYS A 67 -2.37 -40.33 25.49
C LYS A 67 -3.46 -40.22 26.55
N ILE A 68 -3.85 -38.99 26.94
CA ILE A 68 -4.93 -38.77 27.92
C ILE A 68 -6.25 -39.38 27.45
N VAL A 69 -6.52 -39.26 26.15
CA VAL A 69 -7.72 -39.83 25.53
C VAL A 69 -7.69 -41.35 25.59
N CYS A 70 -6.57 -41.99 25.25
CA CYS A 70 -6.41 -43.44 25.37
C CYS A 70 -6.59 -43.93 26.81
N ASP A 71 -5.96 -43.27 27.78
CA ASP A 71 -6.02 -43.65 29.19
C ASP A 71 -7.47 -43.57 29.73
N LYS A 72 -8.22 -42.50 29.39
CA LYS A 72 -9.63 -42.35 29.81
C LYS A 72 -10.60 -43.29 29.11
N VAL A 73 -10.29 -43.73 27.89
CA VAL A 73 -11.13 -44.68 27.15
C VAL A 73 -10.99 -46.09 27.72
N ALA A 74 -9.82 -46.44 28.26
CA ALA A 74 -9.63 -47.70 28.98
C ALA A 74 -10.48 -47.81 30.26
N ASP A 75 -10.80 -46.67 30.90
CA ASP A 75 -11.61 -46.63 32.13
C ASP A 75 -13.13 -46.68 31.87
N VAL A 76 -13.59 -46.40 30.64
CA VAL A 76 -15.02 -46.31 30.30
C VAL A 76 -15.44 -47.49 29.43
N ASN A 77 -15.60 -48.65 30.08
CA ASN A 77 -16.10 -49.88 29.48
C ASN A 77 -17.64 -49.93 29.48
N ASN A 78 -18.28 -48.95 28.82
CA ASN A 78 -19.70 -49.03 28.44
C ASN A 78 -19.90 -48.27 27.13
N GLU A 79 -20.02 -49.04 26.05
CA GLU A 79 -19.87 -48.62 24.66
C GLU A 79 -21.08 -47.84 24.13
N GLU A 80 -20.78 -47.04 23.09
CA GLU A 80 -21.69 -46.46 22.09
C GLU A 80 -22.01 -44.96 22.22
N GLN A 81 -22.33 -44.39 23.38
CA GLN A 81 -22.57 -42.92 23.48
C GLN A 81 -21.30 -42.05 23.55
N VAL A 82 -20.18 -42.60 24.01
CA VAL A 82 -18.93 -41.84 24.18
C VAL A 82 -18.25 -41.52 22.84
N ASN A 83 -18.43 -42.36 21.82
CA ASN A 83 -17.68 -42.27 20.55
C ASN A 83 -18.09 -41.07 19.67
N ILE A 84 -19.36 -40.65 19.71
CA ILE A 84 -19.85 -39.49 18.93
C ILE A 84 -19.44 -38.17 19.59
N GLN A 85 -19.49 -38.08 20.92
CA GLN A 85 -19.06 -36.88 21.65
C GLN A 85 -17.54 -36.68 21.58
N LYS A 86 -16.79 -37.78 21.54
CA LYS A 86 -15.33 -37.80 21.43
C LYS A 86 -14.82 -37.20 20.12
N LYS A 87 -15.36 -37.65 18.98
CA LYS A 87 -15.00 -37.13 17.65
C LYS A 87 -15.29 -35.63 17.51
N THR A 88 -16.43 -35.20 18.06
CA THR A 88 -16.84 -33.78 18.05
C THR A 88 -15.92 -32.86 18.88
N ASN A 89 -15.35 -33.38 19.97
CA ASN A 89 -14.44 -32.60 20.83
C ASN A 89 -13.01 -32.56 20.30
N GLU A 90 -12.52 -33.64 19.69
CA GLU A 90 -11.22 -33.68 19.00
C GLU A 90 -11.20 -32.71 17.81
N ASP A 91 -12.23 -32.70 16.98
CA ASP A 91 -12.35 -31.78 15.83
C ASP A 91 -12.41 -30.31 16.29
N ARG A 92 -13.12 -30.02 17.39
CA ARG A 92 -13.20 -28.66 17.95
C ARG A 92 -11.87 -28.21 18.55
N PHE A 93 -11.13 -29.11 19.19
CA PHE A 93 -9.83 -28.79 19.78
C PHE A 93 -8.76 -28.58 18.71
N LEU A 94 -8.70 -29.45 17.68
CA LEU A 94 -7.79 -29.27 16.54
C LEU A 94 -8.06 -27.95 15.81
N LYS A 95 -9.34 -27.63 15.57
CA LYS A 95 -9.74 -26.38 14.92
C LYS A 95 -9.31 -25.15 15.73
N ASN A 96 -9.56 -25.15 17.04
CA ASN A 96 -9.13 -24.05 17.92
C ASN A 96 -7.59 -23.93 18.03
N ALA A 97 -6.86 -25.05 18.01
CA ALA A 97 -5.41 -25.05 18.04
C ALA A 97 -4.81 -24.52 16.73
N GLN A 98 -5.41 -24.88 15.59
CA GLN A 98 -5.01 -24.38 14.27
C GLN A 98 -5.30 -22.88 14.13
N GLU A 99 -6.49 -22.42 14.52
CA GLU A 99 -6.87 -21.00 14.52
C GLU A 99 -5.95 -20.15 15.42
N ARG A 100 -5.58 -20.67 16.60
CA ARG A 100 -4.61 -19.99 17.47
C ARG A 100 -3.21 -19.96 16.88
N GLY A 101 -2.79 -21.02 16.19
CA GLY A 101 -1.52 -21.05 15.45
C GLY A 101 -1.46 -20.02 14.33
N GLU A 102 -2.53 -19.91 13.54
CA GLU A 102 -2.65 -18.93 12.45
C GLU A 102 -2.64 -17.49 12.95
N ILE A 103 -3.31 -17.20 14.08
CA ILE A 103 -3.30 -15.86 14.72
C ILE A 103 -1.89 -15.48 15.18
N VAL A 104 -1.14 -16.42 15.76
CA VAL A 104 0.25 -16.16 16.17
C VAL A 104 1.14 -15.93 14.95
N LEU A 105 0.97 -16.70 13.88
CA LEU A 105 1.71 -16.52 12.62
C LEU A 105 1.45 -15.13 12.01
N LEU A 106 0.18 -14.71 11.93
CA LEU A 106 -0.23 -13.37 11.45
C LEU A 106 0.38 -12.24 12.28
N LYS A 107 0.41 -12.38 13.61
CA LYS A 107 1.00 -11.37 14.50
C LYS A 107 2.52 -11.28 14.33
N VAL A 108 3.20 -12.40 14.14
CA VAL A 108 4.64 -12.45 13.90
C VAL A 108 4.97 -11.88 12.52
N THR A 109 4.24 -12.26 11.47
CA THR A 109 4.42 -11.71 10.11
C THR A 109 4.20 -10.19 10.10
N ASN A 110 3.11 -9.70 10.69
CA ASN A 110 2.86 -8.26 10.80
C ASN A 110 3.95 -7.53 11.60
N ALA A 111 4.48 -8.14 12.68
CA ALA A 111 5.55 -7.52 13.46
C ALA A 111 6.86 -7.42 12.66
N VAL A 112 7.19 -8.45 11.89
CA VAL A 112 8.37 -8.50 11.02
C VAL A 112 8.26 -7.52 9.85
N GLU A 113 7.09 -7.42 9.21
CA GLU A 113 6.83 -6.46 8.13
C GLU A 113 6.91 -5.01 8.64
N ASN A 114 6.23 -4.70 9.75
CA ASN A 114 6.26 -3.35 10.33
C ASN A 114 7.68 -2.93 10.78
N GLN A 115 8.48 -3.86 11.30
CA GLN A 115 9.85 -3.56 11.70
C GLN A 115 10.78 -3.40 10.48
N GLY A 116 10.55 -4.18 9.41
CA GLY A 116 11.21 -4.03 8.12
C GLY A 116 10.91 -2.69 7.48
N ASP A 117 9.64 -2.29 7.41
CA ASP A 117 9.19 -1.03 6.83
C ASP A 117 9.72 0.18 7.60
N THR A 118 9.77 0.10 8.93
CA THR A 118 10.34 1.16 9.77
C THR A 118 11.85 1.33 9.53
N MET A 119 12.59 0.22 9.37
CA MET A 119 14.02 0.28 9.02
C MET A 119 14.27 0.81 7.61
N LEU A 120 13.41 0.43 6.66
CA LEU A 120 13.48 0.88 5.26
C LEU A 120 13.16 2.37 5.14
N LEU A 121 12.16 2.85 5.90
CA LEU A 121 11.79 4.27 6.01
C LEU A 121 12.93 5.11 6.60
N ASN A 122 13.53 4.68 7.70
CA ASN A 122 14.66 5.38 8.33
C ASN A 122 15.89 5.43 7.41
N SER A 123 16.15 4.35 6.66
CA SER A 123 17.26 4.31 5.69
C SER A 123 17.00 5.22 4.49
N ARG A 124 15.75 5.31 4.02
CA ARG A 124 15.33 6.21 2.95
C ARG A 124 15.41 7.68 3.37
N GLN A 125 15.04 7.99 4.61
CA GLN A 125 15.15 9.34 5.18
C GLN A 125 16.62 9.78 5.30
N ALA A 126 17.50 8.91 5.81
CA ALA A 126 18.94 9.21 5.87
C ALA A 126 19.57 9.44 4.48
N LEU A 127 19.12 8.69 3.46
CA LEU A 127 19.54 8.89 2.08
C LEU A 127 19.07 10.24 1.52
N GLN A 128 17.84 10.64 1.84
CA GLN A 128 17.26 11.92 1.40
C GLN A 128 17.96 13.11 2.04
N GLU A 129 18.28 13.03 3.33
CA GLU A 129 19.06 14.06 4.05
C GLU A 129 20.47 14.21 3.48
N ALA A 130 21.14 13.10 3.14
CA ALA A 130 22.45 13.12 2.50
C ALA A 130 22.39 13.75 1.09
N MET A 131 21.36 13.43 0.29
CA MET A 131 21.15 14.02 -1.03
C MET A 131 20.90 15.53 -0.96
N GLN A 132 20.12 15.98 0.02
CA GLN A 132 19.83 17.40 0.21
C GLN A 132 21.10 18.18 0.61
N SER A 133 21.88 17.64 1.54
CA SER A 133 23.15 18.26 1.96
C SER A 133 24.14 18.42 0.79
N MET A 134 24.22 17.44 -0.11
CA MET A 134 25.05 17.55 -1.33
C MET A 134 24.55 18.64 -2.28
N LEU A 135 23.24 18.79 -2.40
CA LEU A 135 22.63 19.79 -3.26
C LEU A 135 22.91 21.22 -2.76
N ASP A 136 22.90 21.40 -1.44
CA ASP A 136 23.18 22.69 -0.81
C ASP A 136 24.65 23.10 -0.98
N ILE A 137 25.59 22.14 -0.93
CA ILE A 137 27.01 22.36 -1.25
C ILE A 137 27.20 22.79 -2.71
N VAL A 138 26.51 22.11 -3.64
CA VAL A 138 26.58 22.46 -5.07
C VAL A 138 25.99 23.85 -5.34
N LYS A 139 24.94 24.24 -4.63
CA LYS A 139 24.34 25.58 -4.74
C LYS A 139 25.24 26.67 -4.16
N SER A 140 25.90 26.41 -3.02
CA SER A 140 26.81 27.39 -2.40
C SER A 140 28.06 27.66 -3.23
N ASP A 141 28.53 26.66 -4.00
CA ASP A 141 29.74 26.79 -4.82
C ASP A 141 29.45 27.40 -6.22
N MET A 142 28.18 27.60 -6.60
CA MET A 142 27.76 28.11 -7.91
C MET A 142 27.39 29.60 -7.96
N GLU A 143 27.67 30.40 -6.94
CA GLU A 143 27.47 31.86 -7.00
C GLU A 143 28.53 32.53 -7.90
N PHE A 144 28.23 32.60 -9.21
CA PHE A 144 28.90 33.51 -10.16
C PHE A 144 28.09 34.82 -10.32
N PRO A 145 28.74 35.97 -10.60
CA PRO A 145 28.03 37.23 -10.80
C PRO A 145 27.20 37.18 -12.08
N ALA A 146 25.97 37.68 -11.99
CA ALA A 146 24.97 37.69 -13.05
C ALA A 146 25.53 38.18 -14.42
N LEU A 147 25.53 37.27 -15.39
CA LEU A 147 25.48 37.61 -16.79
C LEU A 147 24.22 36.97 -17.38
N SER A 148 23.37 37.82 -17.94
CA SER A 148 22.15 37.49 -18.66
C SER A 148 22.47 36.53 -19.80
N PHE A 149 21.93 35.31 -19.77
CA PHE A 149 21.65 34.55 -20.98
C PHE A 149 20.56 33.51 -20.69
N GLU A 150 19.56 33.48 -21.57
CA GLU A 150 18.39 32.63 -21.56
C GLU A 150 18.79 31.14 -21.57
N ASP A 151 18.51 30.42 -20.48
CA ASP A 151 18.19 28.97 -20.44
C ASP A 151 18.00 28.53 -18.97
N GLY A 152 17.04 29.17 -18.31
CA GLY A 152 16.69 28.93 -16.90
C GLY A 152 15.53 27.95 -16.71
N LEU A 153 15.54 26.80 -17.39
CA LEU A 153 14.41 25.83 -17.29
C LEU A 153 14.79 24.37 -17.02
N LEU A 154 16.09 24.03 -16.97
CA LEU A 154 16.54 22.65 -16.77
C LEU A 154 16.94 22.30 -15.33
N ASN A 155 17.20 23.28 -14.46
CA ASN A 155 17.60 23.02 -13.07
C ASN A 155 16.44 22.96 -12.06
N GLU A 156 15.27 23.52 -12.38
CA GLU A 156 14.12 23.53 -11.47
C GLU A 156 13.22 22.28 -11.62
N ILE A 157 13.28 21.60 -12.77
CA ILE A 157 12.45 20.41 -13.05
C ILE A 157 13.02 19.14 -12.41
N ALA A 158 14.33 19.10 -12.10
CA ALA A 158 14.95 17.95 -11.46
C ALA A 158 14.66 17.84 -9.95
N LEU A 159 14.37 18.96 -9.27
CA LEU A 159 14.15 18.98 -7.82
C LEU A 159 12.70 18.64 -7.42
N THR A 160 11.72 19.10 -8.20
CA THR A 160 10.29 18.94 -7.87
C THR A 160 9.79 17.51 -8.13
N GLN A 161 10.56 16.68 -8.85
CA GLN A 161 10.20 15.28 -9.12
C GLN A 161 10.64 14.28 -8.03
N MET A 162 11.39 14.70 -7.00
CA MET A 162 11.89 13.79 -5.95
C MET A 162 11.26 13.99 -4.56
N ILE A 163 10.52 15.08 -4.33
CA ILE A 163 9.90 15.36 -3.02
C ILE A 163 8.39 15.43 -3.21
N GLY A 164 7.73 14.27 -3.15
CA GLY A 164 6.28 14.19 -3.00
C GLY A 164 5.89 14.58 -1.57
N SER A 165 5.05 15.60 -1.45
CA SER A 165 4.56 16.19 -0.20
C SER A 165 3.96 15.16 0.75
N VAL A 166 4.53 15.03 1.95
CA VAL A 166 3.89 14.38 3.11
C VAL A 166 3.59 15.44 4.15
N VAL A 167 2.30 15.64 4.42
CA VAL A 167 1.80 16.43 5.54
C VAL A 167 2.08 15.64 6.83
N ILE A 168 2.94 16.17 7.69
CA ILE A 168 3.24 15.61 9.01
C ILE A 168 2.16 16.11 9.99
N PRO A 169 1.30 15.26 10.58
CA PRO A 169 0.43 15.68 11.66
C PRO A 169 1.24 15.88 12.95
N LYS A 170 0.95 16.98 13.66
CA LYS A 170 1.64 17.40 14.90
C LYS A 170 1.54 16.34 16.01
N PRO A 171 2.58 16.21 16.86
CA PRO A 171 2.65 15.22 17.91
C PRO A 171 1.98 15.72 19.20
N ASP A 172 0.65 15.72 19.28
CA ASP A 172 -0.07 16.02 20.54
C ASP A 172 -1.15 14.98 20.93
N ALA A 173 -1.21 13.83 20.26
CA ALA A 173 -2.22 12.79 20.57
C ALA A 173 -1.73 11.70 21.57
N LEU A 174 -0.46 11.72 21.98
CA LEU A 174 0.13 10.65 22.79
C LEU A 174 0.01 10.82 24.32
N LEU A 175 -0.67 11.87 24.81
CA LEU A 175 -0.79 12.13 26.26
C LEU A 175 -2.18 11.90 26.88
N ALA A 176 -3.14 11.34 26.17
CA ALA A 176 -4.50 11.11 26.70
C ALA A 176 -4.80 9.64 27.11
N CYS A 177 -3.90 8.68 26.88
CA CYS A 177 -4.17 7.27 27.17
C CYS A 177 -3.48 6.79 28.46
N LYS A 178 -3.89 7.33 29.61
CA LYS A 178 -3.49 6.78 30.93
C LYS A 178 -4.56 6.80 32.02
N ARG A 179 -5.83 7.05 31.69
CA ARG A 179 -6.94 7.00 32.66
C ARG A 179 -8.22 6.44 32.03
N SER A 180 -8.28 5.13 31.83
CA SER A 180 -9.55 4.40 31.85
C SER A 180 -9.30 2.89 31.93
N HIS A 181 -8.87 2.42 33.10
CA HIS A 181 -9.12 1.04 33.51
C HIS A 181 -10.18 1.09 34.61
N THR A 182 -11.39 1.51 34.26
CA THR A 182 -12.56 1.06 34.99
C THR A 182 -13.11 -0.08 34.17
N ILE A 183 -12.93 -1.30 34.70
CA ILE A 183 -13.61 -2.49 34.21
C ILE A 183 -15.10 -2.22 34.42
N ASP A 184 -15.77 -1.70 33.40
CA ASP A 184 -17.22 -1.80 33.29
C ASP A 184 -17.54 -3.28 33.18
N ARG A 185 -17.85 -3.88 34.33
CA ARG A 185 -18.79 -4.99 34.37
C ARG A 185 -20.12 -4.43 33.85
N CYS A 186 -20.29 -4.40 32.52
CA CYS A 186 -21.59 -4.19 31.93
C CYS A 186 -22.49 -5.28 32.51
N LYS A 187 -23.45 -4.84 33.33
CA LYS A 187 -24.62 -5.61 33.70
C LYS A 187 -25.15 -6.27 32.43
N GLU A 188 -25.46 -7.56 32.53
CA GLU A 188 -26.30 -8.25 31.55
C GLU A 188 -27.64 -7.50 31.53
N ASP A 189 -27.74 -6.50 30.64
CA ASP A 189 -29.02 -5.89 30.29
C ASP A 189 -29.81 -6.98 29.58
N SER A 190 -30.70 -7.58 30.37
CA SER A 190 -31.85 -8.36 29.97
C SER A 190 -32.72 -7.53 29.02
N GLY A 191 -32.34 -7.55 27.74
CA GLY A 191 -33.06 -6.95 26.64
C GLY A 191 -32.34 -7.31 25.35
N LEU A 192 -32.75 -8.40 24.71
CA LEU A 192 -32.28 -8.85 23.40
C LEU A 192 -32.49 -7.73 22.35
N GLN A 193 -31.59 -6.76 22.31
CA GLN A 193 -31.52 -5.80 21.23
C GLN A 193 -31.01 -6.59 20.02
N LYS A 194 -31.95 -6.98 19.16
CA LYS A 194 -31.65 -7.72 17.92
C LYS A 194 -30.58 -6.94 17.16
N PHE A 195 -29.46 -7.59 16.88
CA PHE A 195 -28.41 -7.05 16.02
C PHE A 195 -29.04 -6.50 14.74
N LYS A 196 -28.90 -5.20 14.52
CA LYS A 196 -29.40 -4.51 13.34
C LYS A 196 -28.21 -4.32 12.39
N PRO A 197 -28.27 -4.84 11.15
CA PRO A 197 -27.23 -4.59 10.16
C PRO A 197 -27.01 -3.08 9.97
N LEU A 198 -25.76 -2.69 9.84
CA LEU A 198 -25.40 -1.31 9.48
C LEU A 198 -25.98 -0.97 8.10
N PRO A 199 -26.45 0.27 7.88
CA PRO A 199 -26.91 0.68 6.56
C PRO A 199 -25.76 0.61 5.56
N PRO A 200 -26.05 0.39 4.26
CA PRO A 200 -25.04 0.42 3.22
C PRO A 200 -24.36 1.79 3.18
N LEU A 201 -23.03 1.78 3.07
CA LEU A 201 -22.23 2.97 2.83
C LEU A 201 -22.32 3.31 1.34
N ILE A 202 -22.66 4.57 1.05
CA ILE A 202 -22.76 5.08 -0.32
C ILE A 202 -21.67 6.13 -0.52
N LEU A 203 -20.87 5.94 -1.56
CA LEU A 203 -19.80 6.85 -1.96
C LEU A 203 -20.11 7.34 -3.37
N SER A 204 -20.26 8.66 -3.52
CA SER A 204 -20.71 9.31 -4.77
C SER A 204 -19.72 10.35 -5.27
N ASP A 205 -18.73 10.70 -4.45
CA ASP A 205 -17.72 11.73 -4.64
C ASP A 205 -16.43 11.21 -5.32
N ILE A 206 -16.48 10.01 -5.86
CA ILE A 206 -15.35 9.38 -6.55
C ILE A 206 -15.41 9.71 -8.04
N ASP A 207 -14.25 10.02 -8.63
CA ASP A 207 -14.12 10.19 -10.08
C ASP A 207 -14.59 8.93 -10.82
N ILE A 208 -15.56 9.10 -11.72
CA ILE A 208 -16.14 8.02 -12.53
C ILE A 208 -15.10 7.17 -13.25
N TYR A 209 -14.03 7.78 -13.78
CA TYR A 209 -13.03 7.04 -14.53
C TYR A 209 -12.13 6.20 -13.59
N LYS A 210 -11.93 6.64 -12.34
CA LYS A 210 -11.26 5.83 -11.31
C LYS A 210 -12.12 4.63 -10.88
N VAL A 211 -13.44 4.82 -10.73
CA VAL A 211 -14.37 3.71 -10.46
C VAL A 211 -14.34 2.70 -11.59
N GLN A 212 -14.40 3.16 -12.84
CA GLN A 212 -14.30 2.28 -14.01
C GLN A 212 -12.96 1.55 -14.06
N PHE A 213 -11.85 2.22 -13.75
CA PHE A 213 -10.53 1.59 -13.67
C PHE A 213 -10.55 0.45 -12.65
N LEU A 214 -10.95 0.72 -11.41
CA LEU A 214 -10.98 -0.32 -10.37
C LEU A 214 -11.93 -1.49 -10.72
N ALA A 215 -13.06 -1.22 -11.36
CA ALA A 215 -14.05 -2.24 -11.71
C ALA A 215 -13.65 -3.13 -12.91
N ASN A 216 -12.86 -2.59 -13.86
CA ASN A 216 -12.55 -3.28 -15.11
C ASN A 216 -11.28 -4.13 -15.04
N PHE A 217 -10.32 -3.79 -14.17
CA PHE A 217 -9.09 -4.56 -14.04
C PHE A 217 -9.26 -5.63 -12.97
N SER A 218 -9.34 -6.90 -13.41
CA SER A 218 -9.71 -8.05 -12.58
C SER A 218 -8.83 -8.21 -11.34
N GLN A 219 -7.52 -7.97 -11.46
CA GLN A 219 -6.58 -8.09 -10.35
C GLN A 219 -6.82 -7.05 -9.25
N TYR A 220 -7.05 -5.78 -9.64
CA TYR A 220 -7.31 -4.69 -8.70
C TYR A 220 -8.67 -4.86 -8.04
N LYS A 221 -9.68 -5.22 -8.84
CA LYS A 221 -11.02 -5.56 -8.34
C LYS A 221 -10.98 -6.69 -7.32
N ALA A 222 -10.33 -7.81 -7.64
CA ALA A 222 -10.28 -8.98 -6.78
C ALA A 222 -9.52 -8.69 -5.47
N ASN A 223 -8.39 -7.97 -5.54
CA ASN A 223 -7.62 -7.58 -4.37
C ASN A 223 -8.44 -6.66 -3.45
N LEU A 224 -9.07 -5.62 -4.00
CA LEU A 224 -9.92 -4.71 -3.23
C LEU A 224 -11.11 -5.43 -2.60
N GLU A 225 -11.80 -6.29 -3.36
CA GLU A 225 -12.91 -7.11 -2.85
C GLU A 225 -12.45 -8.03 -1.71
N GLN A 226 -11.28 -8.65 -1.83
CA GLN A 226 -10.71 -9.49 -0.78
C GLN A 226 -10.38 -8.68 0.48
N GLN A 227 -9.74 -7.52 0.34
CA GLN A 227 -9.41 -6.69 1.49
C GLN A 227 -10.67 -6.14 2.19
N LEU A 228 -11.68 -5.74 1.42
CA LEU A 228 -12.97 -5.31 1.99
C LEU A 228 -13.69 -6.46 2.69
N LYS A 229 -13.61 -7.68 2.14
CA LYS A 229 -14.18 -8.88 2.78
C LYS A 229 -13.55 -9.16 4.14
N LEU A 230 -12.23 -8.97 4.28
CA LEU A 230 -11.54 -9.06 5.58
C LEU A 230 -12.04 -8.00 6.57
N SER A 231 -12.41 -6.82 6.07
CA SER A 231 -13.03 -5.73 6.84
C SER A 231 -14.56 -5.85 6.98
N HIS A 232 -15.13 -7.04 6.74
CA HIS A 232 -16.58 -7.29 6.80
C HIS A 232 -17.41 -6.35 5.92
N ALA A 233 -16.94 -6.13 4.69
CA ALA A 233 -17.61 -5.31 3.70
C ALA A 233 -17.70 -6.03 2.35
N ARG A 234 -18.78 -5.77 1.61
CA ARG A 234 -18.97 -6.21 0.23
C ARG A 234 -19.22 -4.99 -0.65
N ILE A 235 -18.33 -4.76 -1.61
CA ILE A 235 -18.52 -3.72 -2.61
C ILE A 235 -19.52 -4.18 -3.68
N MET A 236 -20.42 -3.27 -4.06
CA MET A 236 -21.36 -3.40 -5.16
C MET A 236 -20.95 -2.36 -6.20
N TRP A 237 -20.35 -2.85 -7.28
CA TRP A 237 -19.91 -2.01 -8.39
C TRP A 237 -21.11 -1.44 -9.15
N PRO A 238 -20.99 -0.20 -9.68
CA PRO A 238 -22.06 0.39 -10.46
C PRO A 238 -22.36 -0.46 -11.71
N PRO A 239 -23.64 -0.71 -12.03
CA PRO A 239 -24.02 -1.51 -13.20
C PRO A 239 -23.80 -0.75 -14.52
N SER A 240 -23.88 0.59 -14.47
CA SER A 240 -23.64 1.45 -15.62
C SER A 240 -22.24 2.04 -15.57
N ARG A 241 -21.60 2.14 -16.74
CA ARG A 241 -20.33 2.88 -16.87
C ARG A 241 -20.49 4.38 -16.62
N SER A 242 -21.70 4.91 -16.76
CA SER A 242 -21.99 6.34 -16.53
C SER A 242 -22.21 6.69 -15.04
N ASP A 243 -22.11 5.71 -14.14
CA ASP A 243 -22.35 5.89 -12.72
C ASP A 243 -21.04 5.81 -11.94
N SER A 244 -20.79 6.80 -11.08
CA SER A 244 -19.63 6.86 -10.17
C SER A 244 -19.97 6.36 -8.77
N LYS A 245 -21.24 6.03 -8.51
CA LYS A 245 -21.69 5.62 -7.18
C LYS A 245 -21.23 4.21 -6.86
N ILE A 246 -20.44 4.08 -5.81
CA ILE A 246 -20.08 2.80 -5.20
C ILE A 246 -20.96 2.59 -3.98
N VAL A 247 -21.58 1.41 -3.88
CA VAL A 247 -22.33 1.00 -2.69
C VAL A 247 -21.55 -0.09 -1.98
N ILE A 248 -21.37 0.04 -0.67
CA ILE A 248 -20.67 -0.94 0.16
C ILE A 248 -21.64 -1.46 1.22
N GLU A 249 -21.90 -2.75 1.19
CA GLU A 249 -22.75 -3.44 2.17
C GLU A 249 -21.90 -3.94 3.33
N CYS A 250 -22.38 -3.74 4.56
CA CYS A 250 -21.77 -4.32 5.74
C CYS A 250 -22.14 -5.80 5.85
N THR A 251 -21.14 -6.65 6.06
CA THR A 251 -21.32 -8.09 6.26
C THR A 251 -21.02 -8.53 7.69
N LEU A 252 -20.98 -7.58 8.64
CA LEU A 252 -20.86 -7.89 10.07
C LEU A 252 -22.11 -8.66 10.52
N THR A 253 -21.89 -9.69 11.33
CA THR A 253 -22.96 -10.46 11.97
C THR A 253 -22.79 -10.47 13.48
N LYS A 254 -23.83 -10.86 14.23
CA LYS A 254 -23.75 -10.96 15.70
C LYS A 254 -22.74 -12.00 16.19
N GLU A 255 -22.42 -12.99 15.35
CA GLU A 255 -21.44 -14.04 15.61
C GLU A 255 -20.00 -13.58 15.36
N THR A 256 -19.81 -12.41 14.73
CA THR A 256 -18.48 -11.86 14.48
C THR A 256 -17.81 -11.47 15.79
N GLU A 257 -16.58 -11.92 16.02
CA GLU A 257 -15.83 -11.55 17.22
C GLU A 257 -15.65 -10.02 17.29
N ASN A 258 -15.84 -9.43 18.47
CA ASN A 258 -15.75 -7.98 18.67
C ASN A 258 -16.70 -7.16 17.78
N CYS A 259 -17.82 -7.74 17.31
CA CYS A 259 -18.78 -7.10 16.43
C CYS A 259 -19.17 -5.67 16.86
N ARG A 260 -19.46 -5.45 18.15
CA ARG A 260 -19.82 -4.13 18.67
C ARG A 260 -18.70 -3.09 18.46
N LYS A 261 -17.45 -3.49 18.65
CA LYS A 261 -16.29 -2.60 18.46
C LYS A 261 -16.08 -2.30 16.99
N LEU A 262 -16.12 -3.32 16.14
CA LEU A 262 -16.00 -3.19 14.69
C LEU A 262 -17.10 -2.30 14.12
N ALA A 263 -18.35 -2.48 14.56
CA ALA A 263 -19.49 -1.71 14.11
C ALA A 263 -19.36 -0.20 14.38
N MET A 264 -18.61 0.21 15.41
CA MET A 264 -18.41 1.64 15.74
C MET A 264 -17.43 2.34 14.78
N SER A 265 -16.43 1.64 14.26
CA SER A 265 -15.42 2.22 13.36
C SER A 265 -15.59 1.80 11.90
N TRP A 266 -16.49 0.85 11.61
CA TRP A 266 -16.64 0.21 10.30
C TRP A 266 -16.74 1.21 9.15
N GLU A 267 -17.61 2.21 9.26
CA GLU A 267 -17.79 3.17 8.17
C GLU A 267 -16.51 3.98 7.88
N GLU A 268 -15.84 4.46 8.92
CA GLU A 268 -14.61 5.24 8.80
C GLU A 268 -13.45 4.40 8.26
N ASP A 269 -13.30 3.17 8.77
CA ASP A 269 -12.27 2.22 8.35
C ASP A 269 -12.43 1.88 6.85
N ILE A 270 -13.66 1.59 6.42
CA ILE A 270 -13.96 1.28 5.01
C ILE A 270 -13.75 2.49 4.11
N ARG A 271 -14.19 3.70 4.53
CA ARG A 271 -13.94 4.94 3.78
C ARG A 271 -12.44 5.15 3.58
N LYS A 272 -11.66 5.08 4.65
CA LYS A 272 -10.21 5.28 4.62
C LYS A 272 -9.53 4.26 3.72
N GLN A 273 -9.93 2.99 3.83
CA GLN A 273 -9.39 1.92 3.00
C GLN A 273 -9.67 2.17 1.52
N LEU A 274 -10.91 2.51 1.14
CA LEU A 274 -11.23 2.77 -0.26
C LEU A 274 -10.56 4.04 -0.78
N SER A 275 -10.54 5.12 0.00
CA SER A 275 -9.87 6.37 -0.36
C SER A 275 -8.40 6.13 -0.67
N ALA A 276 -7.68 5.31 0.10
CA ALA A 276 -6.28 4.98 -0.19
C ALA A 276 -6.08 4.37 -1.60
N HIS A 277 -6.99 3.48 -2.03
CA HIS A 277 -6.94 2.89 -3.38
C HIS A 277 -7.29 3.91 -4.48
N VAL A 278 -8.30 4.75 -4.23
CA VAL A 278 -8.74 5.79 -5.17
C VAL A 278 -7.70 6.90 -5.31
N ASP A 279 -7.07 7.31 -4.22
CA ASP A 279 -6.08 8.39 -4.15
C ASP A 279 -4.75 7.99 -4.79
N ALA A 280 -4.42 6.70 -4.81
CA ALA A 280 -3.27 6.17 -5.54
C ALA A 280 -3.41 6.30 -7.07
N LEU A 281 -4.65 6.45 -7.58
CA LEU A 281 -4.92 6.63 -9.00
C LEU A 281 -4.88 8.10 -9.41
N VAL A 282 -4.38 8.35 -10.61
CA VAL A 282 -4.32 9.67 -11.24
C VAL A 282 -5.18 9.66 -12.49
N THR A 283 -6.01 10.69 -12.66
CA THR A 283 -6.78 10.95 -13.88
C THR A 283 -6.14 12.12 -14.63
N LYS A 284 -5.87 11.97 -15.92
CA LYS A 284 -5.47 13.06 -16.83
C LYS A 284 -6.37 13.11 -18.05
N LYS A 285 -6.86 14.29 -18.37
CA LYS A 285 -7.68 14.56 -19.56
C LYS A 285 -6.85 15.30 -20.60
N HIS A 286 -6.96 14.87 -21.85
CA HIS A 286 -6.30 15.49 -22.99
C HIS A 286 -7.35 15.82 -24.05
N THR A 287 -7.65 17.10 -24.22
CA THR A 287 -8.58 17.57 -25.25
C THR A 287 -7.85 17.73 -26.58
N THR A 288 -8.49 17.29 -27.66
CA THR A 288 -7.98 17.45 -29.03
C THR A 288 -9.03 18.18 -29.89
N LEU A 289 -8.58 18.93 -30.89
CA LEU A 289 -9.47 19.57 -31.86
C LEU A 289 -10.29 18.51 -32.63
N GLN A 290 -11.54 18.84 -32.94
CA GLN A 290 -12.46 17.91 -33.63
C GLN A 290 -11.91 17.48 -35.00
N GLU A 291 -11.24 18.40 -35.71
CA GLU A 291 -10.62 18.18 -37.02
C GLU A 291 -9.43 17.22 -36.94
N ALA A 292 -8.72 17.24 -35.81
CA ALA A 292 -7.56 16.39 -35.55
C ALA A 292 -7.93 15.05 -34.86
N TRP A 293 -9.20 14.85 -34.48
CA TRP A 293 -9.64 13.71 -33.67
C TRP A 293 -9.38 12.37 -34.36
N SER A 294 -9.70 12.24 -35.65
CA SER A 294 -9.50 11.00 -36.41
C SER A 294 -8.02 10.60 -36.48
N GLY A 295 -7.14 11.57 -36.76
CA GLY A 295 -5.69 11.35 -36.80
C GLY A 295 -5.11 11.03 -35.42
N ALA A 296 -5.60 11.67 -34.37
CA ALA A 296 -5.22 11.36 -32.99
C ALA A 296 -5.63 9.93 -32.60
N MET A 297 -6.85 9.50 -32.93
CA MET A 297 -7.33 8.13 -32.66
C MET A 297 -6.54 7.07 -33.41
N GLN A 298 -6.09 7.34 -34.64
CA GLN A 298 -5.24 6.42 -35.39
C GLN A 298 -3.90 6.23 -34.69
N LYS A 299 -3.20 7.33 -34.37
CA LYS A 299 -1.91 7.29 -33.66
C LYS A 299 -2.04 6.67 -32.26
N LEU A 300 -3.16 6.89 -31.56
CA LEU A 300 -3.41 6.32 -30.24
C LEU A 300 -3.44 4.78 -30.28
N ARG A 301 -3.97 4.18 -31.35
CA ARG A 301 -4.00 2.72 -31.53
C ARG A 301 -2.61 2.11 -31.78
N GLU A 302 -1.65 2.92 -32.21
CA GLU A 302 -0.28 2.51 -32.51
C GLU A 302 0.64 2.63 -31.28
N ILE A 303 0.15 3.17 -30.15
CA ILE A 303 0.96 3.33 -28.94
C ILE A 303 1.22 1.95 -28.32
N ASN A 304 2.49 1.65 -28.11
CA ASN A 304 2.91 0.55 -27.27
C ASN A 304 3.06 1.06 -25.83
N ILE A 305 2.20 0.57 -24.93
CA ILE A 305 2.23 0.91 -23.50
C ILE A 305 3.07 -0.14 -22.80
N SER A 306 4.11 0.30 -22.08
CA SER A 306 5.04 -0.60 -21.38
C SER A 306 4.32 -1.49 -20.36
N ASP A 307 3.41 -0.90 -19.57
CA ASP A 307 2.66 -1.55 -18.51
C ASP A 307 1.14 -1.36 -18.72
N PRO A 308 0.51 -2.13 -19.63
CA PRO A 308 -0.90 -1.92 -20.02
C PRO A 308 -1.91 -2.24 -18.90
N GLU A 309 -1.48 -2.93 -17.84
CA GLU A 309 -2.32 -3.24 -16.69
C GLU A 309 -2.40 -2.08 -15.68
N ASP A 310 -1.45 -1.15 -15.72
CA ASP A 310 -1.34 -0.05 -14.74
C ASP A 310 -1.97 1.26 -15.24
N VAL A 311 -2.52 1.24 -16.44
CA VAL A 311 -3.14 2.40 -17.09
C VAL A 311 -4.28 2.00 -18.01
N SER A 312 -5.33 2.82 -18.00
CA SER A 312 -6.47 2.73 -18.90
C SER A 312 -6.59 4.00 -19.68
N VAL A 313 -6.89 3.86 -20.97
CA VAL A 313 -7.19 4.96 -21.87
C VAL A 313 -8.62 4.82 -22.33
N SER A 314 -9.45 5.79 -22.00
CA SER A 314 -10.81 5.93 -22.49
C SER A 314 -10.94 7.18 -23.33
N VAL A 315 -11.94 7.19 -24.22
CA VAL A 315 -12.14 8.28 -25.16
C VAL A 315 -13.58 8.75 -25.11
N GLU A 316 -13.76 10.06 -25.00
CA GLU A 316 -15.05 10.71 -25.17
C GLU A 316 -15.16 11.26 -26.58
N LYS A 317 -16.17 10.75 -27.29
CA LYS A 317 -16.44 11.09 -28.68
C LYS A 317 -16.85 12.57 -28.81
N PRO A 318 -16.82 13.13 -30.04
CA PRO A 318 -17.31 14.47 -30.29
C PRO A 318 -18.70 14.71 -29.67
N PRO A 319 -18.96 15.90 -29.09
CA PRO A 319 -18.16 17.12 -29.23
C PRO A 319 -16.98 17.25 -28.23
N ALA A 320 -16.91 16.42 -27.18
CA ALA A 320 -15.91 16.59 -26.12
C ALA A 320 -14.47 16.37 -26.61
N CYS A 321 -14.26 15.39 -27.52
CA CYS A 321 -12.95 15.05 -28.09
C CYS A 321 -11.85 14.92 -27.01
N GLU A 322 -12.20 14.27 -25.90
CA GLU A 322 -11.30 14.07 -24.76
C GLU A 322 -10.74 12.65 -24.75
N ILE A 323 -9.43 12.57 -24.51
CA ILE A 323 -8.74 11.32 -24.18
C ILE A 323 -8.51 11.34 -22.67
N ILE A 324 -9.14 10.41 -21.97
CA ILE A 324 -8.97 10.27 -20.53
C ILE A 324 -8.01 9.12 -20.25
N VAL A 325 -6.99 9.41 -19.45
CA VAL A 325 -5.97 8.46 -19.01
C VAL A 325 -6.10 8.31 -17.50
N VAL A 326 -6.30 7.08 -17.02
CA VAL A 326 -6.41 6.75 -15.60
C VAL A 326 -5.48 5.62 -15.24
N GLY A 327 -4.83 5.71 -14.09
CA GLY A 327 -3.95 4.64 -13.61
C GLY A 327 -2.97 5.14 -12.55
N TYR A 328 -1.88 4.43 -12.35
CA TYR A 328 -0.81 4.89 -11.45
C TYR A 328 0.02 6.00 -12.09
N GLU A 329 0.54 6.89 -11.25
CA GLU A 329 1.18 8.15 -11.67
C GLU A 329 2.24 7.96 -12.77
N LYS A 330 3.12 6.96 -12.63
CA LYS A 330 4.20 6.68 -13.59
C LYS A 330 3.66 6.32 -14.97
N ALA A 331 2.75 5.35 -15.04
CA ALA A 331 2.15 4.89 -16.30
C ALA A 331 1.27 5.97 -16.94
N VAL A 332 0.48 6.69 -16.13
CA VAL A 332 -0.32 7.83 -16.59
C VAL A 332 0.55 8.94 -17.18
N LYS A 333 1.70 9.24 -16.55
CA LYS A 333 2.64 10.25 -17.06
C LYS A 333 3.22 9.83 -18.41
N GLU A 334 3.70 8.60 -18.54
CA GLU A 334 4.24 8.05 -19.79
C GLU A 334 3.24 8.16 -20.94
N VAL A 335 2.03 7.61 -20.75
CA VAL A 335 0.98 7.64 -21.78
C VAL A 335 0.56 9.07 -22.10
N SER A 336 0.43 9.93 -21.07
CA SER A 336 0.08 11.34 -21.26
C SER A 336 1.13 12.11 -22.07
N ASP A 337 2.41 11.82 -21.91
CA ASP A 337 3.48 12.48 -22.66
C ASP A 337 3.49 12.03 -24.12
N ILE A 338 3.11 10.77 -24.40
CA ILE A 338 2.90 10.27 -25.77
C ILE A 338 1.69 10.97 -26.42
N ILE A 339 0.56 11.06 -25.71
CA ILE A 339 -0.66 11.73 -26.22
C ILE A 339 -0.38 13.21 -26.53
N LYS A 340 0.32 13.93 -25.65
CA LYS A 340 0.71 15.33 -25.89
C LYS A 340 1.56 15.50 -27.16
N LYS A 341 2.43 14.54 -27.48
CA LYS A 341 3.22 14.55 -28.73
C LYS A 341 2.33 14.29 -29.96
N ILE A 342 1.31 13.45 -29.83
CA ILE A 342 0.34 13.16 -30.90
C ILE A 342 -0.49 14.41 -31.22
N SER A 343 -0.97 15.13 -30.19
CA SER A 343 -1.79 16.33 -30.37
C SER A 343 -0.99 17.48 -31.00
N LYS A 344 0.29 17.67 -30.62
CA LYS A 344 1.17 18.71 -31.21
C LYS A 344 1.56 18.47 -32.68
N LYS A 345 1.52 17.23 -33.16
CA LYS A 345 1.88 16.88 -34.55
C LYS A 345 0.68 16.89 -35.51
N SER A 346 -0.53 17.11 -34.98
CA SER A 346 -1.78 17.07 -35.75
C SER A 346 -2.43 18.45 -35.88
N SER A 347 -1.88 19.45 -35.16
CA SER A 347 -2.03 20.88 -35.40
C SER A 347 -0.93 21.37 -36.34
#